data_AF-Q9PA06-F1
#
_entry.id   AF-Q9PA06-F1
#
_cell.length_a   1.000
_cell.length_b   1.000
_cell.length_c   1.000
_cell.angle_alpha   90.00
_cell.angle_beta   90.00
_cell.angle_gamma   90.00
#
_symmetry.space_group_name_H-M   'P 1'
#
loop_
_entity.id
_entity.type
_entity.pdbx_description
1 polymer ?
#
loop_
_entity_poly.entity_id
_entity_poly.type
_entity_poly.pdbx_seq_one_letter_code
_entity_poly.pdbx_strand_id
1 'polypeptide(L)'
;MTLAPRLRKNISRKDTKTAPLTHRLTLLLTLLPLPSFAAAPPPANTDSPEQIDQQWLQATARYAPERDHLVHIAHHGATHGPFRPDWPSLKQYRSPDWYNNAKFGIFIHWGVFSVPAFGSEWYSRNMYQQGSKEYQHHLATYGPQNTFGYKDFIPQFTASTFDPNAWATLFKQAGARYVVPVAEHHDGFALYDSHLSDWTAVKTGPKRDLLGELSTAIRAQGLHFGLSSHRAEHNWFFDGGRQFDSDINDPHYADLYGPAQRRLAGKTDEDVANDWTPVSQAWLNDWLARTTELIDRYAPELIYFDWWIAHPAFRNTLPTLLAYYYNHGQTKNTCHAPPHHTPSTAPSPPAPITATHLPTTTTQPQCGVVVNYKLGALPDGAGTLDIERGQLTGIPPPTGKPTPQSATPPGDTLKTTPINHPPSSSTCWPTSSPKTATYSSTSAHAPMAASQTPSAPSCSTSANG
;
A
#
# COMPACT_ATOMS: atom_id res chain seq x y z
N MET A 1 30.67 74.86 67.26
CA MET A 1 29.55 74.70 68.20
C MET A 1 29.47 73.23 68.63
N THR A 2 29.27 72.99 69.93
CA THR A 2 28.65 71.78 70.54
C THR A 2 29.14 70.34 70.20
N LEU A 3 29.95 69.80 71.12
CA LEU A 3 29.79 68.49 71.82
C LEU A 3 29.49 67.17 71.03
N ALA A 4 30.55 66.36 70.80
CA ALA A 4 30.92 65.10 71.51
C ALA A 4 29.86 63.98 71.84
N PRO A 5 30.27 62.71 72.14
CA PRO A 5 31.31 61.85 71.52
C PRO A 5 31.03 60.29 71.55
N ARG A 6 32.04 59.49 71.11
CA ARG A 6 32.48 58.12 71.56
C ARG A 6 32.04 56.81 70.86
N LEU A 7 33.07 56.11 70.34
CA LEU A 7 33.39 54.65 70.42
C LEU A 7 32.43 53.65 69.72
N ARG A 8 32.87 52.54 69.08
CA ARG A 8 34.17 51.82 69.00
C ARG A 8 34.28 50.96 67.72
N LYS A 9 35.52 50.75 67.24
CA LYS A 9 36.16 49.55 66.60
C LYS A 9 35.28 48.29 66.31
N ASN A 10 35.50 47.45 65.27
CA ASN A 10 36.69 47.28 64.41
C ASN A 10 36.46 46.37 63.15
N ILE A 11 37.34 46.53 62.14
CA ILE A 11 37.90 45.52 61.20
C ILE A 11 36.98 44.77 60.21
N SER A 12 37.36 44.82 58.93
CA SER A 12 37.06 43.78 57.91
C SER A 12 38.05 43.86 56.73
N ARG A 13 38.67 42.72 56.36
CA ARG A 13 39.10 42.31 54.98
C ARG A 13 40.16 43.18 54.23
N LYS A 14 40.96 42.71 53.25
CA LYS A 14 41.03 41.43 52.49
C LYS A 14 42.39 41.26 51.75
N ASP A 15 42.72 40.01 51.38
CA ASP A 15 43.48 39.47 50.21
C ASP A 15 44.74 40.22 49.66
N THR A 16 45.87 39.56 49.37
CA THR A 16 46.06 38.69 48.17
C THR A 16 47.43 37.99 48.06
N LYS A 17 47.43 36.75 47.50
CA LYS A 17 48.51 36.06 46.70
C LYS A 17 49.89 35.80 47.38
N THR A 18 50.65 34.72 47.16
CA THR A 18 50.68 33.66 46.10
C THR A 18 51.25 32.35 46.70
N ALA A 19 51.10 31.18 46.04
CA ALA A 19 51.40 29.85 46.61
C ALA A 19 52.63 29.13 46.00
N PRO A 20 53.18 28.09 46.67
CA PRO A 20 53.99 27.03 46.06
C PRO A 20 53.23 25.70 45.89
N LEU A 21 53.62 24.92 44.87
CA LEU A 21 53.05 23.59 44.55
C LEU A 21 53.45 22.52 45.57
N THR A 22 52.53 21.60 45.89
CA THR A 22 52.84 20.26 46.42
C THR A 22 52.09 19.21 45.61
N HIS A 23 52.79 18.17 45.14
CA HIS A 23 52.15 17.07 44.41
C HIS A 23 51.41 16.14 45.38
N ARG A 24 50.10 15.94 45.15
CA ARG A 24 49.36 14.79 45.68
C ARG A 24 49.11 13.81 44.54
N LEU A 25 49.60 12.58 44.72
CA LEU A 25 49.35 11.49 43.79
C LEU A 25 47.94 10.96 44.04
N THR A 26 47.00 11.25 43.14
CA THR A 26 45.63 10.70 43.20
C THR A 26 45.56 9.44 42.35
N LEU A 27 45.34 8.29 42.97
CA LEU A 27 45.17 7.02 42.27
C LEU A 27 43.79 7.00 41.60
N LEU A 28 43.76 7.23 40.28
CA LEU A 28 42.52 7.18 39.50
C LEU A 28 42.20 5.72 39.16
N LEU A 29 41.22 5.12 39.86
CA LEU A 29 40.71 3.79 39.50
C LEU A 29 39.81 3.94 38.26
N THR A 30 40.34 3.61 37.08
CA THR A 30 39.56 3.58 35.84
C THR A 30 38.66 2.35 35.82
N LEU A 31 37.43 2.51 36.30
CA LEU A 31 36.34 1.58 36.02
C LEU A 31 36.04 1.61 34.51
N LEU A 32 36.54 0.60 33.78
CA LEU A 32 36.09 0.33 32.42
C LEU A 32 34.60 0.00 32.47
N PRO A 33 33.74 0.67 31.68
CA PRO A 33 32.36 0.26 31.56
C PRO A 33 32.32 -1.14 30.93
N LEU A 34 31.65 -2.08 31.60
CA LEU A 34 31.31 -3.35 30.99
C LEU A 34 30.48 -3.07 29.71
N PRO A 35 30.67 -3.82 28.62
CA PRO A 35 29.82 -3.69 27.45
C PRO A 35 28.39 -3.95 27.90
N SER A 36 27.55 -2.91 27.81
CA SER A 36 26.12 -3.07 28.03
C SER A 36 25.58 -3.82 26.83
N PHE A 37 25.46 -5.14 26.98
CA PHE A 37 24.57 -5.92 26.15
C PHE A 37 23.17 -5.35 26.40
N ALA A 38 22.70 -4.50 25.50
CA ALA A 38 21.31 -4.10 25.47
C ALA A 38 20.50 -5.40 25.36
N ALA A 39 19.75 -5.74 26.42
CA ALA A 39 18.82 -6.84 26.34
C ALA A 39 17.84 -6.53 25.20
N ALA A 40 17.55 -7.51 24.36
CA ALA A 40 16.57 -7.36 23.29
C ALA A 40 15.27 -6.81 23.89
N PRO A 41 14.59 -5.84 23.24
CA PRO A 41 13.31 -5.33 23.72
C PRO A 41 12.37 -6.53 23.89
N PRO A 42 11.68 -6.66 25.04
CA PRO A 42 10.82 -7.81 25.27
C PRO A 42 9.73 -7.84 24.19
N PRO A 43 9.34 -9.04 23.69
CA PRO A 43 8.27 -9.15 22.71
C PRO A 43 7.01 -8.46 23.24
N ALA A 44 6.37 -7.63 22.40
CA ALA A 44 5.36 -6.64 22.77
C ALA A 44 3.98 -7.27 23.08
N ASN A 45 3.98 -8.27 23.95
CA ASN A 45 2.84 -9.13 24.24
C ASN A 45 1.89 -8.54 25.29
N THR A 46 2.13 -7.32 25.79
CA THR A 46 1.35 -6.67 26.86
C THR A 46 0.76 -5.29 26.55
N ASP A 47 1.15 -4.62 25.47
CA ASP A 47 0.74 -3.23 25.21
C ASP A 47 -0.72 -3.12 24.75
N SER A 48 -1.43 -2.10 25.23
CA SER A 48 -2.78 -1.75 24.76
C SER A 48 -2.74 -1.14 23.35
N PRO A 49 -3.85 -1.16 22.60
CA PRO A 49 -3.92 -0.54 21.27
C PRO A 49 -3.50 0.93 21.27
N GLU A 50 -3.86 1.68 22.32
CA GLU A 50 -3.47 3.07 22.49
C GLU A 50 -1.97 3.22 22.71
N GLN A 51 -1.34 2.32 23.48
CA GLN A 51 0.12 2.33 23.70
C GLN A 51 0.88 2.03 22.41
N ILE A 52 0.40 1.07 21.61
CA ILE A 52 0.95 0.73 20.30
C ILE A 52 0.88 1.95 19.36
N ASP A 53 -0.27 2.63 19.29
CA ASP A 53 -0.42 3.84 18.48
C ASP A 53 0.44 5.00 18.99
N GLN A 54 0.62 5.17 20.30
CA GLN A 54 1.51 6.21 20.84
C GLN A 54 2.98 5.99 20.45
N GLN A 55 3.46 4.74 20.38
CA GLN A 55 4.82 4.45 19.91
C GLN A 55 5.00 4.88 18.44
N TRP A 56 4.06 4.49 17.57
CA TRP A 56 4.06 4.88 16.16
C TRP A 56 3.92 6.40 15.96
N LEU A 57 3.05 7.05 16.73
CA LEU A 57 2.86 8.51 16.71
C LEU A 57 4.11 9.28 17.14
N GLN A 58 4.86 8.75 18.12
CA GLN A 58 6.14 9.35 18.53
C GLN A 58 7.20 9.21 17.43
N ALA A 59 7.31 8.04 16.80
CA ALA A 59 8.25 7.81 15.69
C ALA A 59 7.91 8.68 14.45
N THR A 60 6.62 8.85 14.17
CA THR A 60 6.11 9.66 13.03
C THR A 60 5.87 11.14 13.36
N ALA A 61 6.20 11.61 14.57
CA ALA A 61 5.88 12.97 15.03
C ALA A 61 6.42 14.08 14.10
N ARG A 62 7.57 13.84 13.45
CA ARG A 62 8.19 14.78 12.49
C ARG A 62 7.31 15.09 11.27
N TYR A 63 6.37 14.21 10.93
CA TYR A 63 5.46 14.37 9.78
C TYR A 63 4.10 14.97 10.15
N ALA A 64 3.80 15.17 11.44
CA ALA A 64 2.49 15.64 11.87
C ALA A 64 2.03 16.94 11.16
N PRO A 65 2.87 17.99 10.98
CA PRO A 65 2.44 19.21 10.30
C PRO A 65 2.01 18.99 8.84
N GLU A 66 2.74 18.15 8.09
CA GLU A 66 2.41 17.84 6.69
C GLU A 66 1.19 16.91 6.60
N ARG A 67 1.06 15.94 7.51
CA ARG A 67 -0.13 15.08 7.62
C ARG A 67 -1.39 15.92 7.89
N ASP A 68 -1.33 16.85 8.83
CA ASP A 68 -2.45 17.71 9.19
C ASP A 68 -2.80 18.68 8.03
N HIS A 69 -1.79 19.19 7.32
CA HIS A 69 -1.96 20.00 6.11
C HIS A 69 -2.65 19.23 4.97
N LEU A 70 -2.23 17.99 4.69
CA LEU A 70 -2.85 17.15 3.66
C LEU A 70 -4.27 16.71 4.04
N VAL A 71 -4.53 16.39 5.31
CA VAL A 71 -5.90 16.15 5.83
C VAL A 71 -6.77 17.40 5.65
N HIS A 72 -6.24 18.59 5.92
CA HIS A 72 -6.95 19.85 5.69
C HIS A 72 -7.29 20.07 4.20
N ILE A 73 -6.33 19.83 3.30
CA ILE A 73 -6.56 19.86 1.84
C ILE A 73 -7.68 18.90 1.44
N ALA A 74 -7.65 17.67 1.95
CA ALA A 74 -8.66 16.65 1.67
C ALA A 74 -10.08 17.13 2.06
N HIS A 75 -10.25 17.60 3.30
CA HIS A 75 -11.53 18.14 3.78
C HIS A 75 -11.97 19.40 3.02
N HIS A 76 -11.04 20.28 2.65
CA HIS A 76 -11.35 21.48 1.86
C HIS A 76 -11.84 21.09 0.45
N GLY A 77 -11.10 20.28 -0.30
CA GLY A 77 -11.51 19.86 -1.64
C GLY A 77 -12.75 18.97 -1.65
N ALA A 78 -12.99 18.18 -0.59
CA ALA A 78 -14.23 17.43 -0.40
C ALA A 78 -15.47 18.31 -0.22
N THR A 79 -15.31 19.53 0.28
CA THR A 79 -16.42 20.47 0.54
C THR A 79 -16.58 21.55 -0.53
N HIS A 80 -15.59 21.72 -1.41
CA HIS A 80 -15.55 22.75 -2.46
C HIS A 80 -15.63 22.14 -3.87
N GLY A 81 -16.74 21.47 -4.18
CA GLY A 81 -17.03 20.94 -5.51
C GLY A 81 -18.43 20.34 -5.63
N PRO A 82 -18.79 19.76 -6.79
CA PRO A 82 -20.12 19.20 -7.04
C PRO A 82 -20.44 17.96 -6.19
N PHE A 83 -19.43 17.21 -5.76
CA PHE A 83 -19.59 16.06 -4.87
C PHE A 83 -19.31 16.45 -3.42
N ARG A 84 -20.25 16.15 -2.53
CA ARG A 84 -20.11 16.33 -1.07
C ARG A 84 -19.65 15.03 -0.41
N PRO A 85 -19.08 15.06 0.80
CA PRO A 85 -18.63 13.87 1.52
C PRO A 85 -19.81 13.13 2.18
N ASP A 86 -20.84 12.81 1.40
CA ASP A 86 -22.01 12.04 1.82
C ASP A 86 -22.44 11.02 0.74
N TRP A 87 -22.86 9.83 1.17
CA TRP A 87 -23.23 8.75 0.24
C TRP A 87 -24.34 9.11 -0.76
N PRO A 88 -25.39 9.89 -0.39
CA PRO A 88 -26.38 10.39 -1.35
C PRO A 88 -25.79 11.23 -2.50
N SER A 89 -24.74 12.01 -2.25
CA SER A 89 -23.99 12.75 -3.28
C SER A 89 -23.05 11.82 -4.06
N LEU A 90 -22.26 10.99 -3.38
CA LEU A 90 -21.25 10.14 -4.02
C LEU A 90 -21.84 9.08 -4.95
N LYS A 91 -23.02 8.54 -4.65
CA LYS A 91 -23.75 7.60 -5.53
C LYS A 91 -24.29 8.23 -6.83
N GLN A 92 -24.17 9.55 -6.98
CA GLN A 92 -24.48 10.25 -8.23
C GLN A 92 -23.30 10.22 -9.21
N TYR A 93 -22.09 9.88 -8.75
CA TYR A 93 -20.91 9.75 -9.59
C TYR A 93 -21.13 8.69 -10.68
N ARG A 94 -20.51 8.89 -11.85
CA ARG A 94 -20.57 7.96 -12.98
C ARG A 94 -19.17 7.68 -13.49
N SER A 95 -18.87 6.42 -13.73
CA SER A 95 -17.57 6.01 -14.25
C SER A 95 -17.37 6.61 -15.65
N PRO A 96 -16.24 7.29 -15.91
CA PRO A 96 -16.00 8.00 -17.16
C PRO A 96 -15.92 7.06 -18.36
N ASP A 97 -16.32 7.57 -19.53
CA ASP A 97 -16.37 6.79 -20.77
C ASP A 97 -15.03 6.18 -21.17
N TRP A 98 -13.90 6.83 -20.84
CA TRP A 98 -12.57 6.29 -21.16
C TRP A 98 -12.35 4.92 -20.50
N TYR A 99 -12.75 4.76 -19.23
CA TYR A 99 -12.58 3.51 -18.49
C TYR A 99 -13.56 2.44 -18.97
N ASN A 100 -14.82 2.83 -19.19
CA ASN A 100 -15.82 1.95 -19.78
C ASN A 100 -15.37 1.42 -21.15
N ASN A 101 -14.63 2.22 -21.93
CA ASN A 101 -14.10 1.85 -23.25
C ASN A 101 -12.71 1.18 -23.21
N ALA A 102 -11.98 1.29 -22.10
CA ALA A 102 -10.61 0.79 -21.97
C ALA A 102 -10.53 -0.76 -22.05
N LYS A 103 -11.46 -1.45 -21.38
CA LYS A 103 -11.63 -2.93 -21.28
C LYS A 103 -10.46 -3.72 -20.67
N PHE A 104 -9.22 -3.30 -20.88
CA PHE A 104 -8.01 -4.03 -20.48
C PHE A 104 -6.92 -3.07 -19.98
N GLY A 105 -6.31 -3.43 -18.86
CA GLY A 105 -5.19 -2.71 -18.26
C GLY A 105 -4.25 -3.66 -17.54
N ILE A 106 -3.08 -3.14 -17.16
CA ILE A 106 -2.03 -3.89 -16.47
C ILE A 106 -1.93 -3.41 -15.02
N PHE A 107 -1.95 -4.34 -14.07
CA PHE A 107 -1.69 -4.08 -12.66
C PHE A 107 -0.28 -4.58 -12.29
N ILE A 108 0.47 -3.84 -11.47
CA ILE A 108 1.87 -4.17 -11.16
C ILE A 108 2.09 -4.18 -9.64
N HIS A 109 2.15 -5.38 -9.06
CA HIS A 109 2.74 -5.60 -7.74
C HIS A 109 4.25 -5.72 -7.87
N TRP A 110 4.97 -4.69 -7.45
CA TRP A 110 6.43 -4.64 -7.41
C TRP A 110 6.87 -3.74 -6.24
N GLY A 111 7.98 -4.06 -5.59
CA GLY A 111 8.44 -3.34 -4.40
C GLY A 111 9.50 -4.12 -3.63
N VAL A 112 9.76 -3.75 -2.38
CA VAL A 112 10.79 -4.40 -1.54
C VAL A 112 10.47 -5.88 -1.31
N PHE A 113 9.19 -6.25 -1.22
CA PHE A 113 8.71 -7.65 -1.13
C PHE A 113 9.09 -8.50 -2.36
N SER A 114 9.49 -7.88 -3.48
CA SER A 114 9.98 -8.58 -4.66
C SER A 114 11.44 -9.03 -4.55
N VAL A 115 12.24 -8.43 -3.65
CA VAL A 115 13.66 -8.77 -3.44
C VAL A 115 13.88 -10.23 -3.03
N PRO A 116 13.20 -10.80 -2.01
CA PRO A 116 13.39 -12.20 -1.62
C PRO A 116 12.89 -13.22 -2.67
N ALA A 117 12.07 -12.79 -3.63
CA ALA A 117 11.54 -13.62 -4.72
C ALA A 117 10.91 -14.97 -4.28
N PHE A 118 10.33 -15.00 -3.07
CA PHE A 118 9.78 -16.21 -2.43
C PHE A 118 8.37 -15.93 -1.88
N GLY A 119 7.48 -16.92 -1.94
CA GLY A 119 6.10 -16.76 -1.47
C GLY A 119 5.26 -15.89 -2.42
N SER A 120 4.97 -14.66 -2.02
CA SER A 120 4.24 -13.64 -2.79
C SER A 120 4.60 -12.24 -2.27
N GLU A 121 3.91 -11.20 -2.73
CA GLU A 121 3.92 -9.85 -2.13
C GLU A 121 3.61 -9.81 -0.61
N TRP A 122 2.97 -10.85 -0.06
CA TRP A 122 2.79 -11.05 1.38
C TRP A 122 4.01 -11.64 2.11
N TYR A 123 5.15 -11.86 1.43
CA TYR A 123 6.38 -12.34 2.10
C TYR A 123 6.78 -11.48 3.29
N SER A 124 6.66 -10.16 3.14
CA SER A 124 6.90 -9.14 4.17
C SER A 124 6.12 -9.38 5.47
N ARG A 125 4.89 -9.89 5.39
CA ARG A 125 4.11 -10.35 6.55
C ARG A 125 4.47 -11.77 6.95
N ASN A 126 4.47 -12.69 5.98
CA ASN A 126 4.52 -14.13 6.23
C ASN A 126 5.88 -14.58 6.78
N MET A 127 6.97 -13.86 6.52
CA MET A 127 8.28 -14.08 7.14
C MET A 127 8.28 -13.88 8.66
N TYR A 128 7.24 -13.28 9.24
CA TYR A 128 7.01 -13.14 10.69
C TYR A 128 5.87 -14.03 11.23
N GLN A 129 5.28 -14.90 10.40
CA GLN A 129 4.24 -15.82 10.84
C GLN A 129 4.88 -17.17 11.20
N GLN A 130 5.13 -17.40 12.49
CA GLN A 130 5.83 -18.60 12.96
C GLN A 130 5.14 -19.88 12.46
N GLY A 131 5.91 -20.75 11.80
CA GLY A 131 5.41 -21.98 11.18
C GLY A 131 5.04 -21.85 9.70
N SER A 132 4.97 -20.65 9.13
CA SER A 132 4.80 -20.46 7.68
C SER A 132 6.02 -20.96 6.89
N LYS A 133 5.83 -21.24 5.59
CA LYS A 133 6.94 -21.59 4.68
C LYS A 133 7.89 -20.40 4.49
N GLU A 134 7.39 -19.17 4.51
CA GLU A 134 8.16 -17.93 4.40
C GLU A 134 9.05 -17.72 5.62
N TYR A 135 8.53 -17.94 6.84
CA TYR A 135 9.29 -17.87 8.09
C TYR A 135 10.43 -18.89 8.11
N GLN A 136 10.15 -20.14 7.72
CA GLN A 136 11.16 -21.20 7.63
C GLN A 136 12.22 -20.89 6.56
N HIS A 137 11.80 -20.42 5.39
CA HIS A 137 12.73 -20.00 4.33
C HIS A 137 13.59 -18.80 4.78
N HIS A 138 13.00 -17.84 5.51
CA HIS A 138 13.72 -16.67 6.00
C HIS A 138 14.84 -17.07 6.98
N LEU A 139 14.51 -17.90 7.98
CA LEU A 139 15.48 -18.46 8.92
C LEU A 139 16.61 -19.22 8.24
N ALA A 140 16.30 -19.99 7.20
CA ALA A 140 17.29 -20.80 6.47
C ALA A 140 18.18 -20.00 5.52
N THR A 141 17.74 -18.82 5.05
CA THR A 141 18.39 -18.06 3.97
C THR A 141 19.08 -16.80 4.47
N TYR A 142 18.46 -16.09 5.41
CA TYR A 142 18.90 -14.78 5.91
C TYR A 142 19.21 -14.80 7.41
N GLY A 143 18.50 -15.64 8.17
CA GLY A 143 18.69 -15.82 9.61
C GLY A 143 17.49 -15.36 10.45
N PRO A 144 17.67 -15.18 11.77
CA PRO A 144 16.62 -14.73 12.69
C PRO A 144 16.13 -13.31 12.40
N GLN A 145 14.81 -13.10 12.54
CA GLN A 145 14.11 -11.85 12.21
C GLN A 145 14.52 -10.64 13.09
N ASN A 146 15.17 -10.86 14.23
CA ASN A 146 15.77 -9.79 15.05
C ASN A 146 17.15 -9.32 14.54
N THR A 147 17.78 -10.13 13.66
CA THR A 147 19.14 -9.93 13.15
C THR A 147 19.10 -9.49 11.69
N PHE A 148 18.27 -10.16 10.89
CA PHE A 148 17.90 -9.78 9.53
C PHE A 148 16.37 -9.77 9.48
N GLY A 149 15.78 -8.59 9.34
CA GLY A 149 14.33 -8.39 9.22
C GLY A 149 13.96 -7.77 7.87
N TYR A 150 12.69 -7.41 7.70
CA TYR A 150 12.19 -6.94 6.40
C TYR A 150 12.86 -5.64 5.93
N LYS A 151 13.18 -4.74 6.88
CA LYS A 151 13.98 -3.53 6.67
C LYS A 151 15.30 -3.77 5.93
N ASP A 152 15.92 -4.95 6.07
CA ASP A 152 17.24 -5.24 5.50
C ASP A 152 17.17 -5.64 4.02
N PHE A 153 15.97 -5.86 3.47
CA PHE A 153 15.73 -5.93 2.02
C PHE A 153 15.64 -4.55 1.35
N ILE A 154 15.29 -3.49 2.09
CA ILE A 154 15.15 -2.12 1.55
C ILE A 154 16.42 -1.63 0.82
N PRO A 155 17.65 -1.74 1.39
CA PRO A 155 18.86 -1.35 0.66
C PRO A 155 19.21 -2.27 -0.53
N GLN A 156 18.61 -3.45 -0.62
CA GLN A 156 18.81 -4.40 -1.72
C GLN A 156 17.85 -4.15 -2.90
N PHE A 157 16.72 -3.45 -2.65
CA PHE A 157 15.81 -2.99 -3.69
C PHE A 157 16.44 -1.82 -4.47
N THR A 158 17.31 -2.14 -5.42
CA THR A 158 18.11 -1.15 -6.17
C THR A 158 17.50 -0.68 -7.49
N ALA A 159 16.53 -1.41 -8.04
CA ALA A 159 15.90 -1.13 -9.34
C ALA A 159 16.90 -0.80 -10.48
N SER A 160 18.09 -1.40 -10.45
CA SER A 160 19.25 -1.00 -11.28
C SER A 160 19.05 -1.18 -12.79
N THR A 161 18.19 -2.13 -13.19
CA THR A 161 17.82 -2.40 -14.58
C THR A 161 16.42 -1.90 -14.96
N PHE A 162 15.77 -1.12 -14.10
CA PHE A 162 14.42 -0.60 -14.35
C PHE A 162 14.42 0.53 -15.39
N ASP A 163 13.80 0.25 -16.54
CA ASP A 163 13.48 1.21 -17.59
C ASP A 163 11.95 1.39 -17.70
N PRO A 164 11.40 2.54 -17.28
CA PRO A 164 9.97 2.82 -17.34
C PRO A 164 9.44 2.93 -18.79
N ASN A 165 10.28 3.34 -19.76
CA ASN A 165 9.89 3.48 -21.16
C ASN A 165 9.76 2.12 -21.85
N ALA A 166 10.68 1.18 -21.56
CA ALA A 166 10.56 -0.20 -22.02
C ALA A 166 9.29 -0.86 -21.47
N TRP A 167 8.99 -0.66 -20.18
CA TRP A 167 7.76 -1.16 -19.55
C TRP A 167 6.50 -0.57 -20.20
N ALA A 168 6.40 0.76 -20.29
CA ALA A 168 5.23 1.41 -20.91
C ALA A 168 5.05 1.02 -22.39
N THR A 169 6.14 0.84 -23.13
CA THR A 169 6.11 0.33 -24.52
C THR A 169 5.55 -1.09 -24.59
N LEU A 170 6.00 -1.98 -23.69
CA LEU A 170 5.50 -3.36 -23.60
C LEU A 170 4.01 -3.39 -23.24
N PHE A 171 3.55 -2.57 -22.28
CA PHE A 171 2.14 -2.53 -21.89
C PHE A 171 1.24 -2.06 -23.04
N LYS A 172 1.68 -1.07 -23.82
CA LYS A 172 0.99 -0.63 -25.04
C LYS A 172 0.96 -1.72 -26.11
N GLN A 173 2.07 -2.43 -26.33
CA GLN A 173 2.14 -3.57 -27.27
C GLN A 173 1.25 -4.74 -26.86
N ALA A 174 1.08 -4.99 -25.55
CA ALA A 174 0.11 -5.94 -25.02
C ALA A 174 -1.35 -5.53 -25.23
N GLY A 175 -1.61 -4.31 -25.73
CA GLY A 175 -2.95 -3.80 -26.01
C GLY A 175 -3.63 -3.12 -24.82
N ALA A 176 -2.92 -2.87 -23.72
CA ALA A 176 -3.47 -2.19 -22.56
C ALA A 176 -3.99 -0.77 -22.92
N ARG A 177 -4.91 -0.26 -22.10
CA ARG A 177 -5.41 1.11 -22.16
C ARG A 177 -5.17 1.91 -20.89
N TYR A 178 -4.95 1.22 -19.77
CA TYR A 178 -4.54 1.82 -18.50
C TYR A 178 -3.51 0.93 -17.80
N VAL A 179 -2.72 1.52 -16.90
CA VAL A 179 -1.71 0.81 -16.10
C VAL A 179 -1.79 1.29 -14.65
N VAL A 180 -1.70 0.35 -13.70
CA VAL A 180 -1.93 0.54 -12.27
C VAL A 180 -0.76 -0.09 -11.47
N PRO A 181 0.38 0.60 -11.30
CA PRO A 181 1.37 0.21 -10.32
C PRO A 181 0.84 0.39 -8.89
N VAL A 182 1.28 -0.48 -7.98
CA VAL A 182 1.14 -0.24 -6.54
C VAL A 182 2.08 0.89 -6.14
N ALA A 183 1.53 1.98 -5.60
CA ALA A 183 2.29 3.12 -5.10
C ALA A 183 2.83 2.88 -3.68
N GLU A 184 2.02 2.24 -2.84
CA GLU A 184 2.37 1.73 -1.51
C GLU A 184 1.55 0.46 -1.25
N HIS A 185 2.21 -0.63 -0.90
CA HIS A 185 1.57 -1.91 -0.55
C HIS A 185 1.36 -2.00 0.97
N HIS A 186 0.85 -3.13 1.47
CA HIS A 186 0.66 -3.34 2.91
C HIS A 186 1.97 -3.28 3.73
N ASP A 187 3.13 -3.38 3.08
CA ASP A 187 4.45 -3.32 3.72
C ASP A 187 4.89 -1.89 4.10
N GLY A 188 4.16 -0.86 3.67
CA GLY A 188 4.37 0.53 4.05
C GLY A 188 5.50 1.25 3.30
N PHE A 189 6.09 0.61 2.30
CA PHE A 189 7.18 1.19 1.52
C PHE A 189 6.63 1.96 0.30
N ALA A 190 6.85 3.27 0.28
CA ALA A 190 6.37 4.14 -0.80
C ALA A 190 7.31 4.08 -2.02
N LEU A 191 6.79 3.77 -3.22
CA LEU A 191 7.57 3.83 -4.48
C LEU A 191 7.77 5.26 -5.02
N TYR A 192 7.45 6.27 -4.22
CA TYR A 192 7.40 7.69 -4.54
C TYR A 192 7.96 8.51 -3.38
N ASP A 193 8.35 9.76 -3.61
CA ASP A 193 8.97 10.60 -2.56
C ASP A 193 7.96 11.17 -1.54
N SER A 194 7.31 10.31 -0.76
CA SER A 194 6.35 10.75 0.26
C SER A 194 7.00 11.67 1.29
N HIS A 195 6.34 12.78 1.58
CA HIS A 195 6.70 13.67 2.68
C HIS A 195 6.28 13.13 4.06
N LEU A 196 5.55 12.01 4.12
CA LEU A 196 5.01 11.38 5.32
C LEU A 196 5.79 10.15 5.80
N SER A 197 6.89 9.82 5.13
CA SER A 197 7.76 8.69 5.45
C SER A 197 9.18 8.95 4.97
N ASP A 198 10.19 8.36 5.62
CA ASP A 198 11.54 8.26 5.08
C ASP A 198 11.80 6.89 4.43
N TRP A 199 10.87 5.95 4.62
CA TRP A 199 10.84 4.63 3.99
C TRP A 199 10.21 4.72 2.59
N THR A 200 10.96 5.36 1.70
CA THR A 200 10.54 5.62 0.31
C THR A 200 11.63 5.23 -0.69
N ALA A 201 11.25 4.96 -1.94
CA ALA A 201 12.18 4.63 -3.02
C ALA A 201 13.15 5.77 -3.38
N VAL A 202 12.85 7.02 -3.00
CA VAL A 202 13.72 8.18 -3.20
C VAL A 202 14.70 8.35 -2.04
N LYS A 203 14.22 8.20 -0.81
CA LYS A 203 15.03 8.42 0.40
C LYS A 203 15.82 7.19 0.82
N THR A 204 15.36 5.99 0.46
CA THR A 204 15.98 4.69 0.72
C THR A 204 15.94 3.81 -0.54
N GLY A 205 16.64 2.67 -0.56
CA GLY A 205 16.67 1.79 -1.74
C GLY A 205 17.22 2.48 -3.01
N PRO A 206 16.44 2.55 -4.12
CA PRO A 206 16.94 2.85 -5.46
C PRO A 206 17.27 4.33 -5.73
N LYS A 207 16.91 5.25 -4.81
CA LYS A 207 17.10 6.71 -4.94
C LYS A 207 16.41 7.31 -6.18
N ARG A 208 15.23 6.80 -6.51
CA ARG A 208 14.44 7.13 -7.71
C ARG A 208 12.96 7.23 -7.38
N ASP A 209 12.26 8.21 -7.97
CA ASP A 209 10.79 8.28 -7.90
C ASP A 209 10.22 7.31 -8.94
N LEU A 210 10.22 6.01 -8.58
CA LEU A 210 9.83 4.94 -9.49
C LEU A 210 8.38 5.12 -9.99
N LEU A 211 7.48 5.59 -9.13
CA LEU A 211 6.11 5.91 -9.50
C LEU A 211 6.04 7.10 -10.46
N GLY A 212 6.76 8.19 -10.18
CA GLY A 212 6.81 9.38 -11.02
C GLY A 212 7.39 9.09 -12.40
N GLU A 213 8.53 8.40 -12.45
CA GLU A 213 9.16 7.94 -13.69
C GLU A 213 8.23 7.05 -14.53
N LEU A 214 7.59 6.05 -13.90
CA LEU A 214 6.68 5.14 -14.58
C LEU A 214 5.40 5.84 -15.06
N SER A 215 4.82 6.71 -14.23
CA SER A 215 3.62 7.49 -14.58
C SER A 215 3.86 8.43 -15.78
N THR A 216 5.07 8.97 -15.89
CA THR A 216 5.50 9.80 -17.02
C THR A 216 5.59 8.96 -18.30
N ALA A 217 6.23 7.79 -18.23
CA ALA A 217 6.36 6.90 -19.38
C ALA A 217 5.01 6.31 -19.87
N ILE A 218 4.12 5.94 -18.93
CA ILE A 218 2.75 5.47 -19.23
C ILE A 218 1.98 6.54 -20.02
N ARG A 219 1.97 7.79 -19.54
CA ARG A 219 1.29 8.90 -20.23
C ARG A 219 1.94 9.25 -21.56
N ALA A 220 3.27 9.23 -21.66
CA ALA A 220 3.99 9.44 -22.91
C ALA A 220 3.63 8.40 -23.99
N GLN A 221 3.21 7.19 -23.58
CA GLN A 221 2.69 6.17 -24.49
C GLN A 221 1.22 6.34 -24.88
N GLY A 222 0.50 7.32 -24.30
CA GLY A 222 -0.94 7.53 -24.52
C GLY A 222 -1.82 6.51 -23.79
N LEU A 223 -1.31 5.95 -22.68
CA LEU A 223 -2.07 5.08 -21.78
C LEU A 223 -2.57 5.90 -20.58
N HIS A 224 -3.75 5.56 -20.07
CA HIS A 224 -4.25 6.16 -18.82
C HIS A 224 -3.41 5.68 -17.63
N PHE A 225 -3.10 6.59 -16.71
CA PHE A 225 -2.33 6.27 -15.51
C PHE A 225 -3.26 6.13 -14.30
N GLY A 226 -3.29 4.93 -13.71
CA GLY A 226 -3.81 4.71 -12.38
C GLY A 226 -2.70 4.39 -11.38
N LEU A 227 -3.07 4.23 -10.12
CA LEU A 227 -2.21 3.69 -9.07
C LEU A 227 -3.03 2.89 -8.06
N SER A 228 -2.37 2.08 -7.25
CA SER A 228 -2.99 1.38 -6.11
C SER A 228 -2.39 1.81 -4.79
N SER A 229 -3.22 1.90 -3.75
CA SER A 229 -2.80 2.08 -2.35
C SER A 229 -3.41 0.98 -1.50
N HIS A 230 -2.55 0.13 -0.93
CA HIS A 230 -2.92 -0.93 0.01
C HIS A 230 -2.47 -0.55 1.44
N ARG A 231 -2.47 0.77 1.72
CA ARG A 231 -2.02 1.33 3.00
C ARG A 231 -2.91 0.91 4.16
N ALA A 232 -4.19 0.63 3.94
CA ALA A 232 -5.16 0.41 5.01
C ALA A 232 -4.73 -0.75 5.95
N GLU A 233 -4.37 -1.89 5.37
CA GLU A 233 -3.97 -3.13 6.04
C GLU A 233 -2.71 -2.96 6.90
N HIS A 234 -1.82 -2.02 6.55
CA HIS A 234 -0.58 -1.76 7.28
C HIS A 234 -0.79 -1.47 8.78
N ASN A 235 -2.00 -1.04 9.16
CA ASN A 235 -2.44 -0.93 10.56
C ASN A 235 -2.08 -2.17 11.40
N TRP A 236 -2.25 -3.38 10.83
CA TRP A 236 -2.03 -4.67 11.50
C TRP A 236 -1.08 -5.61 10.75
N PHE A 237 -0.61 -5.24 9.56
CA PHE A 237 0.07 -6.16 8.64
C PHE A 237 1.34 -6.83 9.21
N PHE A 238 1.97 -6.25 10.22
CA PHE A 238 3.16 -6.78 10.91
C PHE A 238 2.88 -7.40 12.30
N ASP A 239 1.61 -7.66 12.65
CA ASP A 239 1.20 -8.18 13.96
C ASP A 239 1.87 -9.50 14.41
N GLY A 240 2.22 -10.39 13.48
CA GLY A 240 2.94 -11.64 13.78
C GLY A 240 4.31 -11.39 14.41
N GLY A 241 5.02 -10.36 13.95
CA GLY A 241 6.35 -9.99 14.47
C GLY A 241 6.32 -9.45 15.89
N ARG A 242 5.18 -8.92 16.35
CA ARG A 242 5.02 -8.48 17.75
C ARG A 242 5.14 -9.64 18.75
N GLN A 243 4.86 -10.87 18.32
CA GLN A 243 4.67 -12.02 19.21
C GLN A 243 5.97 -12.66 19.73
N PHE A 244 7.10 -12.40 19.08
CA PHE A 244 8.41 -12.98 19.37
C PHE A 244 9.54 -11.95 19.16
N ASP A 245 10.78 -12.31 19.49
CA ASP A 245 11.95 -11.44 19.28
C ASP A 245 12.20 -11.22 17.78
N SER A 246 11.87 -10.01 17.31
CA SER A 246 11.96 -9.57 15.91
C SER A 246 12.15 -8.06 15.84
N ASP A 247 12.65 -7.56 14.70
CA ASP A 247 12.92 -6.13 14.49
C ASP A 247 11.67 -5.23 14.48
N ILE A 248 10.46 -5.80 14.36
CA ILE A 248 9.18 -5.07 14.53
C ILE A 248 8.98 -4.58 15.97
N ASN A 249 9.66 -5.18 16.95
CA ASN A 249 9.65 -4.74 18.34
C ASN A 249 10.75 -3.72 18.68
N ASP A 250 11.64 -3.38 17.74
CA ASP A 250 12.63 -2.32 17.94
C ASP A 250 11.99 -0.94 17.64
N PRO A 251 11.90 -0.03 18.64
CA PRO A 251 11.26 1.28 18.45
C PRO A 251 11.94 2.17 17.42
N HIS A 252 13.19 1.89 17.00
CA HIS A 252 13.85 2.63 15.91
C HIS A 252 13.18 2.43 14.55
N TYR A 253 12.42 1.33 14.35
CA TYR A 253 11.71 1.03 13.10
C TYR A 253 10.19 1.17 13.25
N ALA A 254 9.72 1.80 14.33
CA ALA A 254 8.28 2.01 14.56
C ALA A 254 7.63 2.94 13.51
N ASP A 255 8.38 3.76 12.76
CA ASP A 255 7.84 4.52 11.62
C ASP A 255 7.82 3.73 10.29
N LEU A 256 8.48 2.57 10.21
CA LEU A 256 8.37 1.60 9.10
C LEU A 256 7.22 0.62 9.31
N TYR A 257 7.18 -0.01 10.50
CA TYR A 257 6.26 -1.12 10.78
C TYR A 257 4.96 -0.68 11.45
N GLY A 258 4.91 0.55 11.96
CA GLY A 258 3.85 0.98 12.87
C GLY A 258 2.52 1.33 12.19
N PRO A 259 1.39 1.12 12.90
CA PRO A 259 1.32 0.71 14.30
C PRO A 259 1.55 -0.80 14.55
N ALA A 260 1.26 -1.68 13.58
CA ALA A 260 1.26 -3.14 13.76
C ALA A 260 0.37 -3.58 14.95
N GLN A 261 -0.86 -3.05 14.99
CA GLN A 261 -1.94 -3.47 15.87
C GLN A 261 -2.21 -4.97 15.72
N ARG A 262 -2.60 -5.65 16.79
CA ARG A 262 -2.99 -7.07 16.70
C ARG A 262 -4.27 -7.22 15.91
N ARG A 263 -4.26 -8.06 14.87
CA ARG A 263 -5.45 -8.30 14.06
C ARG A 263 -6.47 -9.14 14.85
N LEU A 264 -7.71 -8.68 14.88
CA LEU A 264 -8.85 -9.36 15.48
C LEU A 264 -9.90 -9.63 14.39
N ALA A 265 -9.49 -10.39 13.38
CA ALA A 265 -10.25 -10.64 12.16
C ALA A 265 -11.62 -11.31 12.42
N GLY A 266 -12.53 -11.17 11.44
CA GLY A 266 -13.76 -11.95 11.35
C GLY A 266 -13.48 -13.43 11.02
N LYS A 267 -14.50 -14.16 10.56
CA LYS A 267 -14.38 -15.60 10.27
C LYS A 267 -13.41 -15.93 9.13
N THR A 268 -13.25 -15.01 8.19
CA THR A 268 -12.33 -15.08 7.05
C THR A 268 -11.77 -13.68 6.78
N ASP A 269 -10.81 -13.56 5.86
CA ASP A 269 -10.28 -12.24 5.47
C ASP A 269 -11.36 -11.36 4.83
N GLU A 270 -12.32 -11.95 4.12
CA GLU A 270 -13.46 -11.25 3.51
C GLU A 270 -14.53 -10.79 4.52
N ASP A 271 -14.50 -11.29 5.76
CA ASP A 271 -15.47 -10.96 6.83
C ASP A 271 -15.13 -9.64 7.56
N VAL A 272 -14.72 -8.62 6.80
CA VAL A 272 -14.24 -7.32 7.30
C VAL A 272 -15.31 -6.57 8.12
N ALA A 273 -16.59 -6.88 7.89
CA ALA A 273 -17.69 -6.31 8.65
C ALA A 273 -17.72 -6.78 10.13
N ASN A 274 -17.08 -7.91 10.44
CA ASN A 274 -16.92 -8.48 11.77
C ASN A 274 -15.45 -8.49 12.23
N ASP A 275 -14.57 -7.72 11.60
CA ASP A 275 -13.21 -7.46 12.06
C ASP A 275 -13.26 -6.42 13.20
N TRP A 276 -12.60 -6.74 14.33
CA TRP A 276 -12.55 -5.94 15.55
C TRP A 276 -11.16 -5.31 15.78
N THR A 277 -10.29 -5.35 14.78
CA THR A 277 -8.94 -4.78 14.87
C THR A 277 -9.00 -3.29 15.21
N PRO A 278 -8.24 -2.82 16.23
CA PRO A 278 -8.22 -1.41 16.59
C PRO A 278 -7.73 -0.53 15.43
N VAL A 279 -8.47 0.56 15.17
CA VAL A 279 -8.11 1.61 14.20
C VAL A 279 -8.38 2.96 14.84
N SER A 280 -7.33 3.75 15.08
CA SER A 280 -7.49 5.10 15.62
C SER A 280 -7.75 6.16 14.55
N GLN A 281 -8.25 7.31 14.98
CA GLN A 281 -8.37 8.48 14.11
C GLN A 281 -7.01 8.95 13.58
N ALA A 282 -5.92 8.74 14.32
CA ALA A 282 -4.57 9.06 13.87
C ALA A 282 -4.17 8.21 12.65
N TRP A 283 -4.51 6.92 12.66
CA TRP A 283 -4.31 6.04 11.50
C TRP A 283 -5.14 6.46 10.29
N LEU A 284 -6.44 6.74 10.51
CA LEU A 284 -7.34 7.23 9.45
C LEU A 284 -6.85 8.53 8.83
N ASN A 285 -6.24 9.42 9.63
CA ASN A 285 -5.63 10.67 9.17
C ASN A 285 -4.35 10.42 8.35
N ASP A 286 -3.47 9.48 8.75
CA ASP A 286 -2.29 9.09 7.95
C ASP A 286 -2.69 8.50 6.59
N TRP A 287 -3.66 7.58 6.58
CA TRP A 287 -4.20 7.00 5.36
C TRP A 287 -4.82 8.05 4.42
N LEU A 288 -5.61 8.99 4.97
CA LEU A 288 -6.19 10.09 4.20
C LEU A 288 -5.11 11.02 3.64
N ALA A 289 -4.11 11.39 4.44
CA ALA A 289 -3.01 12.26 4.04
C ALA A 289 -2.17 11.64 2.91
N ARG A 290 -1.74 10.37 3.06
CA ARG A 290 -0.96 9.65 2.03
C ARG A 290 -1.72 9.52 0.71
N THR A 291 -3.01 9.22 0.77
CA THR A 291 -3.81 9.12 -0.45
C THR A 291 -4.04 10.49 -1.09
N THR A 292 -4.17 11.55 -0.29
CA THR A 292 -4.26 12.94 -0.78
C THR A 292 -2.95 13.37 -1.46
N GLU A 293 -1.80 13.05 -0.86
CA GLU A 293 -0.48 13.28 -1.45
C GLU A 293 -0.34 12.60 -2.83
N LEU A 294 -0.77 11.34 -2.93
CA LEU A 294 -0.79 10.59 -4.20
C LEU A 294 -1.68 11.23 -5.26
N ILE A 295 -2.87 11.71 -4.88
CA ILE A 295 -3.80 12.40 -5.78
C ILE A 295 -3.19 13.69 -6.32
N ASP A 296 -2.61 14.52 -5.45
CA ASP A 296 -2.13 15.85 -5.83
C ASP A 296 -0.82 15.81 -6.62
N ARG A 297 0.12 14.92 -6.25
CA ARG A 297 1.43 14.81 -6.90
C ARG A 297 1.37 14.08 -8.24
N TYR A 298 0.61 12.97 -8.30
CA TYR A 298 0.63 12.07 -9.46
C TYR A 298 -0.61 12.14 -10.33
N ALA A 299 -1.67 12.85 -9.91
CA ALA A 299 -2.92 13.03 -10.63
C ALA A 299 -3.42 11.76 -11.35
N PRO A 300 -3.59 10.64 -10.62
CA PRO A 300 -4.07 9.39 -11.21
C PRO A 300 -5.48 9.55 -11.75
N GLU A 301 -5.74 8.91 -12.89
CA GLU A 301 -7.06 8.78 -13.50
C GLU A 301 -7.84 7.61 -12.87
N LEU A 302 -7.13 6.67 -12.24
CA LEU A 302 -7.71 5.56 -11.49
C LEU A 302 -6.97 5.37 -10.16
N ILE A 303 -7.69 5.25 -9.05
CA ILE A 303 -7.14 4.72 -7.80
C ILE A 303 -7.80 3.38 -7.48
N TYR A 304 -6.97 2.37 -7.22
CA TYR A 304 -7.40 1.10 -6.67
C TYR A 304 -7.15 1.08 -5.16
N PHE A 305 -8.14 0.59 -4.40
CA PHE A 305 -7.99 0.25 -3.00
C PHE A 305 -8.23 -1.23 -2.78
N ASP A 306 -7.38 -1.82 -1.96
CA ASP A 306 -7.53 -3.20 -1.53
C ASP A 306 -8.61 -3.37 -0.45
N TRP A 307 -8.90 -4.61 -0.06
CA TRP A 307 -10.12 -4.98 0.65
C TRP A 307 -10.35 -4.31 2.01
N TRP A 308 -9.31 -3.96 2.78
CA TRP A 308 -9.51 -3.57 4.17
C TRP A 308 -10.04 -2.15 4.38
N ILE A 309 -10.16 -1.34 3.31
CA ILE A 309 -10.96 -0.10 3.39
C ILE A 309 -12.46 -0.38 3.68
N ALA A 310 -12.92 -1.64 3.56
CA ALA A 310 -14.25 -2.06 4.02
C ALA A 310 -14.43 -2.04 5.54
N HIS A 311 -13.34 -1.98 6.31
CA HIS A 311 -13.36 -2.03 7.76
C HIS A 311 -14.25 -0.91 8.35
N PRO A 312 -15.13 -1.19 9.32
CA PRO A 312 -16.15 -0.23 9.78
C PRO A 312 -15.62 1.16 10.18
N ALA A 313 -14.37 1.25 10.68
CA ALA A 313 -13.72 2.50 11.03
C ALA A 313 -13.55 3.48 9.85
N PHE A 314 -13.37 2.99 8.62
CA PHE A 314 -13.14 3.83 7.43
C PHE A 314 -14.42 4.50 6.90
N ARG A 315 -15.61 4.08 7.36
CA ARG A 315 -16.91 4.54 6.83
C ARG A 315 -17.15 6.06 6.94
N ASN A 316 -16.47 6.73 7.88
CA ASN A 316 -16.54 8.19 8.05
C ASN A 316 -15.44 8.95 7.29
N THR A 317 -14.33 8.29 6.94
CA THR A 317 -13.17 8.89 6.25
C THR A 317 -13.28 8.74 4.74
N LEU A 318 -13.78 7.60 4.26
CA LEU A 318 -13.99 7.30 2.84
C LEU A 318 -14.83 8.36 2.11
N PRO A 319 -15.95 8.89 2.64
CA PRO A 319 -16.71 9.92 1.94
C PRO A 319 -15.91 11.19 1.67
N THR A 320 -15.04 11.60 2.61
CA THR A 320 -14.13 12.74 2.43
C THR A 320 -13.18 12.50 1.27
N LEU A 321 -12.50 11.36 1.26
CA LEU A 321 -11.55 11.02 0.20
C LEU A 321 -12.22 10.93 -1.18
N LEU A 322 -13.38 10.27 -1.27
CA LEU A 322 -14.11 10.12 -2.53
C LEU A 322 -14.60 11.47 -3.07
N ALA A 323 -15.18 12.32 -2.21
CA ALA A 323 -15.59 13.65 -2.61
C ALA A 323 -14.40 14.49 -3.08
N TYR A 324 -13.29 14.46 -2.34
CA TYR A 324 -12.04 15.13 -2.72
C TYR A 324 -11.56 14.68 -4.11
N TYR A 325 -11.42 13.36 -4.34
CA TYR A 325 -10.91 12.83 -5.59
C TYR A 325 -11.86 13.05 -6.78
N TYR A 326 -13.17 12.92 -6.58
CA TYR A 326 -14.17 13.20 -7.62
C TYR A 326 -14.24 14.70 -7.97
N ASN A 327 -14.11 15.61 -7.00
CA ASN A 327 -14.04 17.05 -7.25
C ASN A 327 -12.72 17.44 -7.97
N HIS A 328 -11.60 16.80 -7.62
CA HIS A 328 -10.32 16.96 -8.30
C HIS A 328 -10.40 16.49 -9.76
N GLY A 329 -11.05 15.34 -10.02
CA GLY A 329 -11.28 14.81 -11.36
C GLY A 329 -12.17 15.67 -12.27
N GLN A 330 -12.98 16.57 -11.71
CA GLN A 330 -13.80 17.54 -12.45
C GLN A 330 -13.10 18.89 -12.71
N THR A 331 -12.02 19.20 -11.97
CA THR A 331 -11.38 20.54 -11.98
C THR A 331 -10.04 20.59 -12.71
N LYS A 332 -9.31 19.47 -12.81
CA LYS A 332 -8.06 19.38 -13.60
C LYS A 332 -8.32 18.88 -15.02
N ASN A 333 -7.50 19.33 -15.98
CA ASN A 333 -7.48 18.84 -17.38
C ASN A 333 -6.91 17.40 -17.47
N THR A 334 -7.55 16.44 -16.80
CA THR A 334 -7.34 14.98 -16.98
C THR A 334 -7.79 14.49 -18.36
N CYS A 335 -8.37 15.40 -19.16
CA CYS A 335 -8.78 15.24 -20.54
C CYS A 335 -7.61 14.99 -21.51
N HIS A 336 -6.86 13.89 -21.34
CA HIS A 336 -6.04 13.34 -22.42
C HIS A 336 -6.97 12.80 -23.50
N ALA A 337 -7.31 13.64 -24.47
CA ALA A 337 -7.96 13.18 -25.69
C ALA A 337 -7.06 12.11 -26.35
N PRO A 338 -7.56 10.89 -26.63
CA PRO A 338 -6.77 9.89 -27.32
C PRO A 338 -6.37 10.46 -28.70
N PRO A 339 -5.12 10.28 -29.14
CA PRO A 339 -4.70 10.79 -30.45
C PRO A 339 -5.62 10.21 -31.52
N HIS A 340 -6.23 11.09 -32.31
CA HIS A 340 -7.13 10.68 -33.39
C HIS A 340 -6.38 9.77 -34.38
N HIS A 341 -6.61 8.46 -34.29
CA HIS A 341 -6.31 7.55 -35.39
C HIS A 341 -7.27 7.86 -36.54
N THR A 342 -6.89 8.78 -37.41
CA THR A 342 -7.49 8.94 -38.73
C THR A 342 -7.08 7.74 -39.59
N PRO A 343 -8.01 6.88 -40.02
CA PRO A 343 -7.72 5.90 -41.05
C PRO A 343 -7.47 6.67 -42.35
N SER A 344 -6.33 6.44 -42.99
CA SER A 344 -6.08 6.99 -44.32
C SER A 344 -6.98 6.28 -45.33
N THR A 345 -7.97 6.99 -45.88
CA THR A 345 -8.80 6.51 -46.98
C THR A 345 -8.84 7.52 -48.13
N ALA A 346 -8.83 6.97 -49.35
CA ALA A 346 -8.69 7.69 -50.62
C ALA A 346 -9.89 8.62 -50.93
N PRO A 347 -9.73 9.65 -51.78
CA PRO A 347 -10.77 10.62 -52.04
C PRO A 347 -11.98 10.05 -52.78
N SER A 348 -13.16 10.60 -52.52
CA SER A 348 -14.41 10.34 -53.23
C SER A 348 -15.17 11.66 -53.48
N PRO A 349 -16.04 11.72 -54.51
CA PRO A 349 -16.46 12.98 -55.15
C PRO A 349 -17.51 13.80 -54.35
N PRO A 350 -17.76 15.07 -54.73
CA PRO A 350 -18.48 16.02 -53.88
C PRO A 350 -20.00 15.76 -53.76
N ALA A 351 -20.55 16.20 -52.63
CA ALA A 351 -21.93 15.98 -52.20
C ALA A 351 -22.95 16.97 -52.81
N PRO A 352 -24.26 16.65 -52.76
CA PRO A 352 -25.33 17.63 -52.75
C PRO A 352 -25.64 18.12 -51.32
N ILE A 353 -26.00 19.40 -51.21
CA ILE A 353 -26.25 20.12 -49.96
C ILE A 353 -27.75 20.11 -49.65
N THR A 354 -28.16 19.62 -48.46
CA THR A 354 -29.22 20.20 -47.60
C THR A 354 -29.54 19.29 -46.40
N ALA A 355 -29.22 19.74 -45.19
CA ALA A 355 -29.96 19.41 -43.97
C ALA A 355 -29.67 20.47 -42.90
N THR A 356 -30.71 20.93 -42.21
CA THR A 356 -30.68 21.96 -41.16
C THR A 356 -29.80 21.54 -39.97
N HIS A 357 -28.86 22.40 -39.57
CA HIS A 357 -28.15 22.22 -38.29
C HIS A 357 -29.12 22.36 -37.11
N LEU A 358 -29.44 21.23 -36.47
CA LEU A 358 -29.64 21.27 -35.01
C LEU A 358 -28.27 21.55 -34.36
N PRO A 359 -28.22 22.24 -33.21
CA PRO A 359 -27.01 22.29 -32.42
C PRO A 359 -26.71 20.89 -31.89
N THR A 360 -25.78 20.20 -32.55
CA THR A 360 -25.09 19.08 -31.92
C THR A 360 -24.41 19.62 -30.68
N THR A 361 -24.95 19.31 -29.50
CA THR A 361 -24.22 19.41 -28.25
C THR A 361 -22.98 18.53 -28.38
N THR A 362 -21.84 19.15 -28.68
CA THR A 362 -20.54 18.50 -28.66
C THR A 362 -20.38 17.93 -27.26
N THR A 363 -20.58 16.62 -27.11
CA THR A 363 -20.23 15.90 -25.88
C THR A 363 -18.75 16.07 -25.70
N GLN A 364 -18.37 17.02 -24.85
CA GLN A 364 -17.05 17.06 -24.24
C GLN A 364 -16.78 15.64 -23.71
N PRO A 365 -15.60 15.06 -23.98
CA PRO A 365 -15.27 13.77 -23.39
C PRO A 365 -15.46 13.89 -21.88
N GLN A 366 -16.16 12.94 -21.25
CA GLN A 366 -16.42 13.01 -19.81
C GLN A 366 -15.10 12.84 -19.06
N CYS A 367 -14.45 13.96 -18.76
CA CYS A 367 -13.27 14.00 -17.92
C CYS A 367 -13.69 13.61 -16.50
N GLY A 368 -12.92 12.72 -15.89
CA GLY A 368 -13.30 12.06 -14.66
C GLY A 368 -12.33 10.96 -14.31
N VAL A 369 -12.37 10.59 -13.04
CA VAL A 369 -11.50 9.59 -12.42
C VAL A 369 -12.27 8.32 -12.08
N VAL A 370 -11.56 7.27 -11.69
CA VAL A 370 -12.12 5.97 -11.34
C VAL A 370 -11.64 5.57 -9.95
N VAL A 371 -12.54 5.07 -9.11
CA VAL A 371 -12.15 4.31 -7.91
C VAL A 371 -12.51 2.85 -8.14
N ASN A 372 -11.53 1.96 -7.97
CA ASN A 372 -11.74 0.52 -7.86
C ASN A 372 -11.69 0.11 -6.39
N TYR A 373 -12.62 -0.73 -5.96
CA TYR A 373 -12.76 -1.17 -4.58
C TYR A 373 -13.26 -2.62 -4.52
N LYS A 374 -12.83 -3.38 -3.52
CA LYS A 374 -13.27 -4.77 -3.29
C LYS A 374 -14.70 -4.84 -2.75
N LEU A 375 -15.32 -6.02 -2.85
CA LEU A 375 -16.71 -6.24 -2.42
C LEU A 375 -16.94 -5.78 -0.97
N GLY A 376 -18.00 -5.01 -0.76
CA GLY A 376 -18.39 -4.50 0.56
C GLY A 376 -17.69 -3.22 1.01
N ALA A 377 -16.65 -2.74 0.33
CA ALA A 377 -15.93 -1.55 0.79
C ALA A 377 -16.67 -0.22 0.57
N LEU A 378 -17.38 -0.07 -0.56
CA LEU A 378 -18.20 1.10 -0.86
C LEU A 378 -19.66 0.69 -1.16
N PRO A 379 -20.65 1.56 -0.85
CA PRO A 379 -22.02 1.36 -1.30
C PRO A 379 -22.14 1.35 -2.83
N ASP A 380 -23.01 0.48 -3.37
CA ASP A 380 -23.25 0.36 -4.81
C ASP A 380 -23.44 1.71 -5.51
N GLY A 381 -22.64 1.95 -6.55
CA GLY A 381 -22.65 3.16 -7.35
C GLY A 381 -21.80 4.31 -6.82
N ALA A 382 -21.11 4.16 -5.67
CA ALA A 382 -20.14 5.15 -5.17
C ALA A 382 -18.71 4.95 -5.73
N GLY A 383 -18.49 3.92 -6.56
CA GLY A 383 -17.24 3.60 -7.26
C GLY A 383 -17.45 2.45 -8.25
N THR A 384 -16.38 1.84 -8.76
CA THR A 384 -16.43 0.59 -9.54
C THR A 384 -15.98 -0.60 -8.69
N LEU A 385 -16.83 -1.62 -8.58
CA LEU A 385 -16.51 -2.87 -7.89
C LEU A 385 -15.43 -3.65 -8.65
N ASP A 386 -14.33 -3.96 -7.97
CA ASP A 386 -13.41 -5.03 -8.36
C ASP A 386 -13.96 -6.38 -7.90
N ILE A 387 -14.08 -7.32 -8.82
CA ILE A 387 -14.70 -8.63 -8.57
C ILE A 387 -13.59 -9.64 -8.33
N GLU A 388 -13.73 -10.44 -7.28
CA GLU A 388 -12.73 -11.44 -6.91
C GLU A 388 -12.39 -12.40 -8.04
N ARG A 389 -11.14 -12.87 -8.03
CA ARG A 389 -10.55 -13.60 -9.17
C ARG A 389 -11.38 -14.84 -9.52
N GLY A 390 -12.02 -14.80 -10.70
CA GLY A 390 -12.86 -15.88 -11.20
C GLY A 390 -14.29 -15.91 -10.65
N GLN A 391 -14.70 -14.94 -9.82
CA GLN A 391 -16.01 -14.88 -9.17
C GLN A 391 -17.08 -14.11 -9.98
N LEU A 392 -16.83 -13.81 -11.26
CA LEU A 392 -17.84 -13.25 -12.16
C LEU A 392 -18.83 -14.34 -12.58
N THR A 393 -19.89 -14.52 -11.79
CA THR A 393 -20.93 -15.55 -11.99
C THR A 393 -21.96 -15.23 -13.09
N GLY A 394 -21.90 -14.03 -13.69
CA GLY A 394 -22.74 -13.60 -14.80
C GLY A 394 -22.47 -12.15 -15.20
N ILE A 395 -23.16 -11.66 -16.23
CA ILE A 395 -23.14 -10.24 -16.59
C ILE A 395 -24.21 -9.51 -15.75
N PRO A 396 -23.85 -8.66 -14.77
CA PRO A 396 -24.83 -7.87 -14.05
C PRO A 396 -25.52 -6.89 -15.02
N PRO A 397 -26.84 -6.61 -14.83
CA PRO A 397 -27.54 -5.64 -15.67
C PRO A 397 -26.89 -4.25 -15.52
N PRO A 398 -26.83 -3.44 -16.60
CA PRO A 398 -26.17 -2.14 -16.55
C PRO A 398 -26.83 -1.23 -15.52
N THR A 399 -26.05 -0.79 -14.54
CA THR A 399 -26.51 0.05 -13.44
C THR A 399 -26.94 1.42 -13.96
N GLY A 400 -28.23 1.77 -13.77
CA GLY A 400 -28.73 3.11 -14.06
C GLY A 400 -29.88 3.23 -15.07
N LYS A 401 -30.40 2.14 -15.65
CA LYS A 401 -31.73 2.16 -16.27
C LYS A 401 -32.78 1.65 -15.27
N PRO A 402 -33.82 2.41 -14.92
CA PRO A 402 -34.96 1.85 -14.20
C PRO A 402 -35.65 0.83 -15.12
N THR A 403 -35.71 -0.42 -14.68
CA THR A 403 -36.51 -1.45 -15.35
C THR A 403 -37.96 -0.97 -15.38
N PRO A 404 -38.64 -0.96 -16.55
CA PRO A 404 -40.09 -0.76 -16.56
C PRO A 404 -40.73 -1.83 -15.67
N GLN A 405 -41.60 -1.43 -14.75
CA GLN A 405 -42.39 -2.39 -13.97
C GLN A 405 -43.30 -3.15 -14.95
N SER A 406 -42.90 -4.36 -15.33
CA SER A 406 -43.74 -5.27 -16.08
C SER A 406 -44.85 -5.75 -15.16
N ALA A 407 -46.07 -5.26 -15.39
CA ALA A 407 -47.25 -5.73 -14.67
C ALA A 407 -47.43 -7.25 -14.86
N THR A 408 -47.49 -7.99 -13.76
CA THR A 408 -47.67 -9.44 -13.76
C THR A 408 -49.13 -9.82 -14.06
N PRO A 409 -49.43 -10.58 -15.12
CA PRO A 409 -50.70 -11.29 -15.24
C PRO A 409 -50.70 -12.52 -14.30
N PRO A 410 -51.87 -12.97 -13.80
CA PRO A 410 -51.91 -14.01 -12.79
C PRO A 410 -51.66 -15.42 -13.34
N GLY A 411 -50.72 -16.12 -12.70
CA GLY A 411 -50.78 -17.56 -12.41
C GLY A 411 -50.79 -18.55 -13.58
N ASP A 412 -49.67 -19.28 -13.72
CA ASP A 412 -49.76 -20.71 -14.02
C ASP A 412 -48.64 -21.49 -13.30
N THR A 413 -49.04 -22.51 -12.53
CA THR A 413 -48.11 -23.30 -11.70
C THR A 413 -47.46 -24.44 -12.47
N LEU A 414 -46.17 -24.29 -12.78
CA LEU A 414 -45.31 -25.40 -13.21
C LEU A 414 -44.33 -25.78 -12.10
N LYS A 415 -44.57 -26.94 -11.48
CA LYS A 415 -43.62 -27.57 -10.55
C LYS A 415 -42.39 -28.03 -11.32
N THR A 416 -41.21 -27.56 -10.93
CA THR A 416 -39.93 -28.15 -11.32
C THR A 416 -39.27 -28.83 -10.12
N THR A 417 -39.08 -30.14 -10.23
CA THR A 417 -38.37 -30.99 -9.26
C THR A 417 -36.87 -30.64 -9.24
N PRO A 418 -36.18 -30.63 -8.08
CA PRO A 418 -34.74 -30.39 -8.07
C PRO A 418 -33.98 -31.58 -8.66
N ILE A 419 -33.07 -31.30 -9.61
CA ILE A 419 -32.07 -32.27 -10.08
C ILE A 419 -30.84 -32.14 -9.18
N ASN A 420 -30.53 -33.18 -8.41
CA ASN A 420 -29.29 -33.26 -7.64
C ASN A 420 -28.10 -33.46 -8.60
N HIS A 421 -27.14 -32.54 -8.57
CA HIS A 421 -25.82 -32.79 -9.14
C HIS A 421 -24.88 -33.36 -8.07
N PRO A 422 -24.13 -34.45 -8.36
CA PRO A 422 -23.10 -34.96 -7.45
C PRO A 422 -21.87 -34.03 -7.42
N PRO A 423 -21.07 -34.04 -6.34
CA PRO A 423 -19.87 -33.20 -6.24
C PRO A 423 -18.83 -33.60 -7.29
N SER A 424 -18.29 -32.61 -8.00
CA SER A 424 -17.23 -32.82 -9.00
C SER A 424 -15.93 -33.25 -8.32
N SER A 425 -15.44 -34.44 -8.68
CA SER A 425 -14.15 -34.98 -8.26
C SER A 425 -12.98 -34.08 -8.66
N SER A 426 -12.02 -33.92 -7.77
CA SER A 426 -10.72 -33.31 -8.07
C SER A 426 -9.95 -34.12 -9.12
N THR A 427 -9.68 -33.51 -10.27
CA THR A 427 -8.87 -34.14 -11.33
C THR A 427 -7.42 -33.66 -11.19
N CYS A 428 -6.52 -34.58 -10.81
CA CYS A 428 -5.09 -34.31 -10.74
C CYS A 428 -4.52 -34.09 -12.17
N TRP A 429 -3.78 -33.00 -12.37
CA TRP A 429 -2.95 -32.82 -13.56
C TRP A 429 -1.64 -33.60 -13.41
N PRO A 430 -1.18 -34.35 -14.43
CA PRO A 430 0.07 -35.09 -14.35
C PRO A 430 1.27 -34.15 -14.38
N THR A 431 2.22 -34.38 -13.47
CA THR A 431 3.52 -33.72 -13.46
C THR A 431 4.33 -34.11 -14.69
N SER A 432 4.73 -33.12 -15.49
CA SER A 432 5.70 -33.33 -16.57
C SER A 432 7.10 -32.95 -16.09
N SER A 433 8.04 -33.88 -16.23
CA SER A 433 9.43 -33.69 -15.83
C SER A 433 10.12 -32.61 -16.69
N PRO A 434 10.99 -31.77 -16.13
CA PRO A 434 11.70 -30.76 -16.90
C PRO A 434 12.67 -31.41 -17.89
N LYS A 435 12.52 -31.11 -19.19
CA LYS A 435 13.57 -31.38 -20.17
C LYS A 435 14.69 -30.37 -19.98
N THR A 436 15.91 -30.88 -19.80
CA THR A 436 17.14 -30.08 -19.76
C THR A 436 17.37 -29.35 -21.08
N ALA A 437 17.53 -28.03 -21.01
CA ALA A 437 18.06 -27.22 -22.10
C ALA A 437 19.53 -26.93 -21.81
N THR A 438 20.44 -27.53 -22.58
CA THR A 438 21.88 -27.29 -22.49
C THR A 438 22.26 -26.00 -23.20
N TYR A 439 22.78 -25.02 -22.46
CA TYR A 439 23.63 -23.96 -23.00
C TYR A 439 25.10 -24.34 -22.83
N SER A 440 25.89 -24.14 -23.88
CA SER A 440 27.31 -24.48 -23.92
C SER A 440 28.18 -23.29 -23.56
N SER A 441 29.05 -23.44 -22.56
CA SER A 441 30.27 -22.65 -22.42
C SER A 441 31.40 -23.51 -21.84
N THR A 442 32.40 -23.80 -22.67
CA THR A 442 33.75 -24.22 -22.27
C THR A 442 34.42 -23.08 -21.47
N SER A 443 35.21 -23.24 -20.41
CA SER A 443 35.84 -24.40 -19.75
C SER A 443 36.17 -24.02 -18.27
N ALA A 444 36.74 -24.83 -17.36
CA ALA A 444 37.48 -26.08 -17.50
C ALA A 444 37.42 -27.00 -16.23
N HIS A 445 38.42 -27.89 -16.15
CA HIS A 445 38.87 -28.84 -15.12
C HIS A 445 39.00 -28.28 -13.67
N ALA A 446 38.96 -29.06 -12.57
CA ALA A 446 38.89 -30.52 -12.33
C ALA A 446 38.50 -30.82 -10.83
N PRO A 447 38.32 -32.10 -10.38
CA PRO A 447 37.27 -32.45 -9.40
C PRO A 447 37.70 -33.16 -8.08
N MET A 448 36.75 -33.30 -7.13
CA MET A 448 36.56 -34.45 -6.18
C MET A 448 35.06 -34.45 -5.75
N ALA A 449 34.26 -35.51 -5.92
CA ALA A 449 34.13 -36.76 -5.12
C ALA A 449 33.55 -36.52 -3.69
N ALA A 450 32.53 -37.24 -3.17
CA ALA A 450 31.67 -38.32 -3.71
C ALA A 450 30.32 -38.46 -2.92
N SER A 451 29.39 -39.27 -3.47
CA SER A 451 28.21 -39.99 -2.89
C SER A 451 27.68 -39.66 -1.47
N GLN A 452 26.35 -39.60 -1.24
CA GLN A 452 25.46 -40.78 -1.11
C GLN A 452 23.95 -40.47 -1.25
N THR A 453 23.13 -41.53 -1.28
CA THR A 453 21.70 -41.60 -1.64
C THR A 453 20.70 -41.17 -0.54
N PRO A 454 19.49 -40.68 -0.90
CA PRO A 454 18.42 -40.37 0.04
C PRO A 454 17.54 -41.58 0.40
N SER A 455 17.12 -41.66 1.66
CA SER A 455 16.14 -42.64 2.15
C SER A 455 14.71 -42.08 2.12
N ALA A 456 13.73 -42.90 1.73
CA ALA A 456 12.32 -42.51 1.68
C ALA A 456 11.62 -42.61 3.06
N PRO A 457 10.68 -41.71 3.38
CA PRO A 457 9.80 -41.85 4.54
C PRO A 457 8.52 -42.64 4.21
N SER A 458 8.12 -43.52 5.13
CA SER A 458 6.88 -44.30 5.08
C SER A 458 5.67 -43.52 5.61
N CYS A 459 4.54 -43.54 4.89
CA CYS A 459 3.25 -43.08 5.43
C CYS A 459 2.57 -44.17 6.27
N SER A 460 2.09 -43.82 7.46
CA SER A 460 1.14 -44.62 8.23
C SER A 460 -0.18 -43.86 8.41
N THR A 461 -1.28 -44.47 7.97
CA THR A 461 -2.65 -43.95 8.14
C THR A 461 -3.20 -44.24 9.53
N SER A 462 -3.90 -43.28 10.14
CA SER A 462 -4.91 -43.56 11.16
C SER A 462 -6.11 -42.64 10.97
N ALA A 463 -7.24 -43.24 10.61
CA ALA A 463 -8.55 -42.60 10.64
C ALA A 463 -9.37 -43.18 11.79
N ASN A 464 -10.22 -42.34 12.39
CA ASN A 464 -11.55 -42.61 12.98
C ASN A 464 -11.77 -41.81 14.27
N GLY A 465 -12.96 -41.19 14.38
CA GLY A 465 -13.40 -40.33 15.47
C GLY A 465 -14.43 -39.34 14.95
#